data_AF-X8CWK8-F1
#
_entry.id   AF-X8CWK8-F1
#
_cell.length_a   1.000
_cell.length_b   1.000
_cell.length_c   1.000
_cell.angle_alpha   90.00
_cell.angle_beta   90.00
_cell.angle_gamma   90.00
#
_symmetry.space_group_name_H-M   'P 1'
#
loop_
_entity.id
_entity.type
_entity.pdbx_description
1 polymer ?
#
loop_
_entity_poly.entity_id
_entity_poly.type
_entity_poly.pdbx_seq_one_letter_code
_entity_poly.pdbx_strand_id
1 'polypeptide(L)' 'MSTPQLDPSRTGSTAARLFYAYADTLLALDRTDDALQWFLRSAAADVDGVTDAEDRVSELG' A
#
# COMPACT_ATOMS: atom_id res chain seq x y z
N MET A 1 -10.50 -18.84 -6.65
CA MET A 1 -10.84 -17.41 -6.49
C MET A 1 -9.59 -16.62 -6.82
N SER A 2 -9.48 -16.08 -8.03
CA SER A 2 -8.33 -15.25 -8.41
C SER A 2 -8.39 -13.97 -7.60
N THR A 3 -7.39 -13.73 -6.75
CA THR A 3 -7.16 -12.40 -6.19
C THR A 3 -7.02 -11.45 -7.37
N PRO A 4 -7.79 -10.35 -7.43
CA PRO A 4 -7.60 -9.35 -8.48
C PRO A 4 -6.13 -8.94 -8.44
N GLN A 5 -5.43 -9.14 -9.55
CA GLN A 5 -4.03 -8.75 -9.65
C GLN A 5 -3.99 -7.23 -9.57
N LEU A 6 -3.44 -6.74 -8.46
CA LEU A 6 -3.17 -5.32 -8.27
C LEU A 6 -2.06 -4.94 -9.25
N ASP A 7 -2.44 -4.20 -10.30
CA ASP A 7 -1.48 -3.60 -11.22
C ASP A 7 -0.73 -2.49 -10.48
N PRO A 8 0.57 -2.66 -10.20
CA PRO A 8 1.33 -1.74 -9.38
C PRO A 8 1.73 -0.45 -10.10
N SER A 9 1.45 -0.34 -11.40
CA SER A 9 1.65 0.90 -12.16
C SER A 9 0.50 1.90 -12.02
N ARG A 10 -0.61 1.48 -11.40
CA ARG A 10 -1.77 2.36 -11.20
C ARG A 10 -1.46 3.44 -10.17
N THR A 11 -1.79 4.67 -10.52
CA THR A 11 -1.65 5.85 -9.65
C THR A 11 -3.00 6.53 -9.40
N GLY A 12 -3.00 7.54 -8.53
CA GLY A 12 -4.18 8.29 -8.15
C GLY A 12 -4.82 7.78 -6.87
N SER A 13 -5.67 8.63 -6.29
CA SER A 13 -6.24 8.42 -4.95
C SER A 13 -7.00 7.09 -4.75
N THR A 14 -7.59 6.51 -5.81
CA THR A 14 -8.21 5.17 -5.74
C THR A 14 -7.17 4.06 -5.65
N ALA A 15 -6.08 4.15 -6.42
CA ALA A 15 -5.00 3.15 -6.39
C ALA A 15 -4.25 3.19 -5.06
N ALA A 16 -3.93 4.40 -4.58
CA ALA A 16 -3.33 4.62 -3.27
C ALA A 16 -4.13 3.94 -2.15
N ARG A 17 -5.43 4.23 -2.04
CA ARG A 17 -6.30 3.61 -1.00
C ARG A 17 -6.39 2.08 -1.11
N LEU A 18 -6.39 1.54 -2.33
CA LEU A 18 -6.40 0.07 -2.55
C LEU A 18 -5.10 -0.57 -2.07
N PHE A 19 -3.94 0.00 -2.43
CA PHE A 19 -2.64 -0.51 -2.00
C PHE A 19 -2.46 -0.36 -0.50
N TYR A 20 -2.90 0.76 0.08
CA TYR A 20 -2.89 1.00 1.52
C TYR A 20 -3.69 -0.07 2.26
N ALA A 21 -4.95 -0.31 1.88
CA ALA A 21 -5.80 -1.30 2.53
C ALA A 21 -5.20 -2.72 2.43
N TYR A 22 -4.55 -3.03 1.32
CA TYR A 22 -3.85 -4.30 1.16
C TYR A 22 -2.61 -4.41 2.04
N ALA A 23 -1.79 -3.35 2.12
CA ALA A 23 -0.64 -3.26 3.00
C ALA A 23 -1.04 -3.42 4.48
N ASP A 24 -2.09 -2.71 4.90
CA ASP A 24 -2.62 -2.80 6.27
C ASP A 24 -3.14 -4.21 6.59
N THR A 25 -3.82 -4.84 5.63
CA THR A 25 -4.24 -6.24 5.78
C THR A 25 -3.05 -7.19 5.94
N LEU A 26 -1.97 -6.98 5.20
CA LEU A 26 -0.75 -7.78 5.32
C LEU A 26 -0.07 -7.57 6.68
N LEU A 27 -0.02 -6.33 7.15
CA LEU A 27 0.54 -5.98 8.45
C LEU A 27 -0.26 -6.64 9.58
N ALA A 28 -1.59 -6.60 9.52
CA ALA A 28 -2.47 -7.27 10.48
C ALA A 28 -2.33 -8.80 10.50
N LEU A 29 -1.79 -9.39 9.42
CA LEU A 29 -1.47 -10.81 9.30
C LEU A 29 -0.01 -11.13 9.67
N ASP A 30 0.71 -10.19 10.29
CA ASP A 30 2.13 -10.32 10.68
C ASP A 30 3.08 -10.51 9.48
N ARG A 31 2.64 -10.14 8.27
CA ARG A 31 3.44 -10.18 7.03
C ARG A 31 4.11 -8.84 6.79
N THR A 32 4.94 -8.41 7.73
CA THR A 32 5.50 -7.05 7.79
C THR A 32 6.34 -6.68 6.56
N ASP A 33 7.18 -7.58 6.05
CA ASP A 33 7.99 -7.31 4.85
C ASP A 33 7.11 -7.06 3.62
N ASP A 34 6.07 -7.85 3.43
CA ASP A 34 5.12 -7.66 2.33
C ASP A 34 4.33 -6.36 2.53
N ALA A 35 3.90 -6.07 3.76
CA ALA A 35 3.20 -4.85 4.09
C ALA A 35 4.03 -3.61 3.74
N LEU A 36 5.30 -3.57 4.13
CA LEU A 36 6.23 -2.48 3.79
C LEU A 36 6.30 -2.26 2.27
N GLN A 37 6.43 -3.34 1.50
CA GLN A 37 6.48 -3.24 0.03
C GLN A 37 5.18 -2.71 -0.58
N TRP A 38 4.03 -2.97 0.04
CA TRP A 38 2.75 -2.44 -0.41
C TRP A 38 2.46 -1.02 0.09
N PHE A 39 2.97 -0.62 1.26
CA PHE A 39 2.96 0.77 1.68
C PHE A 39 3.82 1.64 0.76
N LEU A 40 5.00 1.18 0.33
CA LEU A 40 5.81 1.86 -0.69
C LEU A 40 5.05 2.06 -2.01
N ARG A 41 4.27 1.05 -2.44
CA ARG A 41 3.41 1.16 -3.63
C ARG A 41 2.26 2.14 -3.42
N SER A 42 1.66 2.14 -2.23
CA SER A 42 0.63 3.11 -1.87
C SER A 42 1.18 4.53 -1.94
N ALA A 43 2.34 4.80 -1.33
CA ALA A 43 2.99 6.10 -1.35
C ALA A 43 3.30 6.55 -2.79
N ALA A 44 3.89 5.66 -3.60
CA ALA A 44 4.18 5.96 -5.00
C ALA A 44 2.91 6.25 -5.85
N ALA A 45 1.78 5.63 -5.52
CA ALA A 45 0.51 5.87 -6.19
C ALA A 45 -0.22 7.12 -5.70
N ASP A 46 0.12 7.62 -4.51
CA ASP A 46 -0.59 8.69 -3.82
C ASP A 46 -0.14 10.09 -4.25
N VAL A 47 -0.42 10.42 -5.50
CA VAL A 47 -0.10 11.72 -6.10
C VAL A 47 -0.81 12.91 -5.43
N ASP A 48 -1.91 12.64 -4.71
CA ASP A 48 -2.76 13.66 -4.07
C ASP A 48 -2.52 13.74 -2.54
N GLY A 49 -1.67 12.88 -1.97
CA GLY A 49 -1.38 12.82 -0.53
C GLY A 49 -2.60 12.47 0.34
N VAL A 50 -3.44 11.54 -0.13
CA VAL A 50 -4.68 11.15 0.58
C VAL A 50 -4.49 10.02 1.60
N THR A 51 -3.30 9.41 1.66
CA THR A 51 -2.92 8.40 2.65
C THR A 51 -1.65 8.79 3.38
N ASP A 52 -1.44 8.20 4.55
CA ASP A 52 -0.24 8.30 5.38
C ASP A 52 0.80 7.22 5.04
N ALA A 53 0.78 6.70 3.80
CA ALA A 53 1.62 5.56 3.42
C ALA A 53 3.13 5.83 3.59
N GLU A 54 3.60 7.06 3.38
CA GLU A 54 5.00 7.45 3.60
C GLU A 54 5.40 7.37 5.08
N ASP A 55 4.48 7.75 5.98
CA ASP A 55 4.68 7.64 7.43
C ASP A 55 4.75 6.16 7.83
N ARG A 56 3.83 5.33 7.30
CA ARG A 56 3.82 3.88 7.55
C ARG A 56 5.12 3.21 7.08
N VAL A 57 5.68 3.61 5.94
CA VAL A 57 6.98 3.12 5.46
C VAL A 57 8.09 3.47 6.45
N SER A 58 8.08 4.69 6.98
CA SER A 58 9.09 5.19 7.93
C SER A 58 8.99 4.51 9.31
N GLU A 59 7.80 4.07 9.72
CA GLU A 59 7.60 3.34 10.98
C GLU A 59 8.03 1.87 10.91
N LEU A 60 7.95 1.26 9.72
CA LEU A 60 8.25 -0.16 9.50
C LEU A 60 9.69 -0.42 9.06
N GLY A 61 10.44 0.61 8.67
CA GLY A 61 11.85 0.58 8.29
C GLY A 61 12.79 1.13 9.36
#